data_AF-A0A3B9BLI0-F1
#
_entry.id   AF-A0A3B9BLI0-F1
#
_cell.length_a   1.000
_cell.length_b   1.000
_cell.length_c   1.000
_cell.angle_alpha   90.00
_cell.angle_beta   90.00
_cell.angle_gamma   90.00
#
_symmetry.space_group_name_H-M   'P 1'
#
loop_
_entity.id
_entity.type
_entity.pdbx_description
1 polymer ?
#
loop_
_entity_poly.entity_id
_entity_poly.type
_entity_poly.pdbx_seq_one_letter_code
_entity_poly.pdbx_strand_id
1 'polypeptide(L)' 'LTQCVVEPDADAFKDVEHLRAESVITVTGRVVARDAETVNPGLDTGQVEVRIDACDLMSAAEELPLPVFGEPHYP' A
#
# COMPACT_ATOMS: atom_id res chain seq x y z
N LEU A 1 -3.34 5.16 -8.56
CA LEU A 1 -3.02 4.80 -7.16
C LEU A 1 -4.23 4.08 -6.58
N THR A 2 -4.02 3.05 -5.77
CA THR A 2 -5.10 2.26 -5.14
C THR A 2 -4.69 1.93 -3.70
N GLN A 3 -5.64 1.94 -2.78
CA GLN A 3 -5.39 1.57 -1.39
C GLN A 3 -5.49 0.05 -1.22
N CYS A 4 -4.50 -0.55 -0.56
CA CYS A 4 -4.52 -1.93 -0.11
C CYS A 4 -4.44 -1.96 1.42
N VAL A 5 -5.26 -2.77 2.07
CA VAL A 5 -5.41 -2.82 3.53
C VAL A 5 -5.20 -4.24 4.02
N VAL A 6 -4.39 -4.38 5.06
CA VAL A 6 -4.17 -5.62 5.83
C VAL A 6 -4.38 -5.31 7.31
N GLU A 7 -5.10 -6.17 8.01
CA GLU A 7 -5.30 -6.05 9.46
C GLU A 7 -4.14 -6.73 10.21
N PRO A 8 -3.75 -6.26 11.40
CA PRO A 8 -2.60 -6.81 12.14
C PRO A 8 -2.72 -8.30 12.52
N ASP A 9 -3.94 -8.84 12.57
CA ASP A 9 -4.22 -10.24 12.89
C ASP A 9 -4.28 -11.16 11.65
N ALA A 10 -4.14 -10.59 10.45
CA ALA A 10 -4.14 -11.37 9.20
C ALA A 10 -2.76 -12.02 8.96
N ASP A 11 -2.77 -13.25 8.43
CA ASP A 11 -1.54 -14.00 8.12
C ASP A 11 -0.61 -13.26 7.15
N ALA A 12 -1.16 -12.45 6.24
CA ALA A 12 -0.40 -11.66 5.27
C ALA A 12 0.31 -10.44 5.90
N PHE A 13 -0.01 -10.06 7.14
CA PHE A 13 0.57 -8.89 7.80
C PHE A 13 2.09 -9.02 7.94
N LYS A 14 2.58 -10.22 8.29
CA LYS A 14 4.01 -10.52 8.43
C LYS A 14 4.83 -10.23 7.17
N ASP A 15 4.21 -10.35 5.99
CA ASP A 15 4.88 -10.12 4.71
C ASP A 15 4.86 -8.61 4.38
N VAL A 16 3.77 -7.93 4.73
CA VAL A 16 3.58 -6.49 4.47
C VAL A 16 4.38 -5.60 5.43
N GLU A 17 4.51 -5.98 6.71
CA GLU A 17 5.15 -5.16 7.75
C GLU A 17 6.65 -4.91 7.51
N HIS A 18 7.27 -5.75 6.68
CA HIS A 18 8.69 -5.65 6.32
C HIS A 18 8.94 -4.88 5.01
N LEU A 19 7.89 -4.47 4.30
CA LEU A 19 8.02 -3.77 3.02
C LEU A 19 8.63 -2.38 3.21
N ARG A 20 9.52 -2.01 2.30
CA ARG A 20 10.06 -0.67 2.19
C ARG A 20 9.36 0.10 1.07
N ALA A 21 9.28 1.41 1.21
CA ALA A 21 8.81 2.30 0.16
C ALA A 21 9.52 1.98 -1.17
N GLU A 22 8.76 2.04 -2.26
CA GLU A 22 9.21 1.78 -3.63
C GLU A 22 9.65 0.33 -3.93
N SER A 23 9.41 -0.64 -3.03
CA SER A 23 9.58 -2.06 -3.35
C SER A 23 8.53 -2.54 -4.35
N VAL A 24 8.90 -3.45 -5.24
CA VAL A 24 7.97 -4.06 -6.20
C VAL A 24 7.32 -5.28 -5.55
N ILE A 25 6.00 -5.25 -5.45
CA ILE A 25 5.20 -6.30 -4.81
C ILE A 25 4.06 -6.76 -5.71
N THR A 26 3.64 -8.00 -5.52
CA THR A 26 2.36 -8.52 -6.02
C THR A 26 1.40 -8.61 -4.84
N VAL A 27 0.16 -8.14 -5.03
CA VAL A 27 -0.90 -8.23 -4.02
C VAL A 27 -2.06 -9.02 -4.61
N THR A 28 -2.49 -10.05 -3.88
CA THR A 28 -3.74 -10.77 -4.15
C THR A 28 -4.74 -10.44 -3.04
N GLY A 29 -5.96 -10.10 -3.42
CA GLY A 29 -6.97 -9.70 -2.45
C GLY A 29 -8.34 -9.44 -3.07
N ARG A 30 -9.29 -9.12 -2.19
CA ARG A 30 -10.67 -8.80 -2.57
C ARG A 30 -10.88 -7.30 -2.64
N VAL A 31 -11.51 -6.84 -3.72
CA VAL A 31 -11.95 -5.45 -3.84
C VAL A 31 -13.23 -5.27 -3.03
N VAL A 32 -13.21 -4.33 -2.09
CA VAL A 32 -14.37 -3.99 -1.25
C VAL A 32 -14.63 -2.49 -1.32
N ALA A 33 -15.88 -2.10 -1.06
CA ALA A 33 -16.21 -0.69 -0.88
C ALA A 33 -15.54 -0.19 0.41
N ARG A 34 -15.04 1.05 0.38
CA ARG A 34 -14.54 1.73 1.57
C ARG A 34 -15.69 2.16 2.46
N ASP A 35 -15.42 2.24 3.76
CA ASP A 35 -16.34 2.90 4.69
C ASP A 35 -16.52 4.37 4.29
N ALA A 36 -17.73 4.90 4.47
CA ALA A 36 -18.10 6.24 4.03
C ALA A 36 -17.15 7.33 4.57
N GLU A 37 -16.64 7.16 5.79
CA GLU A 37 -15.70 8.08 6.44
C GLU A 37 -14.30 8.06 5.83
N THR A 38 -13.95 7.00 5.10
CA THR A 38 -12.63 6.81 4.53
C THR A 38 -12.59 7.04 3.01
N VAL A 39 -13.72 7.28 2.35
CA VAL A 39 -13.77 7.55 0.90
C VAL A 39 -12.90 8.76 0.56
N ASN A 40 -12.02 8.61 -0.44
CA ASN A 40 -11.15 9.68 -0.90
C ASN A 40 -11.59 10.18 -2.30
N PRO A 41 -12.28 11.32 -2.41
CA PRO A 41 -12.76 11.83 -3.70
C PRO A 41 -11.62 12.33 -4.63
N GLY A 42 -10.40 12.49 -4.12
CA GLY A 42 -9.23 12.89 -4.91
C GLY A 42 -8.56 11.72 -5.66
N LEU A 43 -9.08 10.50 -5.55
CA LEU A 43 -8.57 9.31 -6.24
C LEU A 43 -9.68 8.65 -7.05
N ASP A 44 -9.39 8.27 -8.30
CA ASP A 44 -10.33 7.53 -9.15
C ASP A 44 -10.79 6.20 -8.52
N THR A 45 -9.93 5.58 -7.72
CA THR A 45 -10.22 4.35 -6.96
C THR A 45 -10.68 4.61 -5.53
N GLY A 46 -10.89 5.87 -5.14
CA GLY A 46 -11.07 6.28 -3.75
C GLY A 46 -12.38 5.85 -3.10
N GLN A 47 -13.28 5.18 -3.84
CA GLN A 47 -14.48 4.54 -3.30
C GLN A 47 -14.26 3.07 -2.89
N VAL A 48 -13.14 2.48 -3.29
CA VAL A 48 -12.83 1.06 -3.06
C VAL A 48 -11.42 0.88 -2.51
N GLU A 49 -11.18 -0.28 -1.93
CA GLU A 49 -9.87 -0.73 -1.47
C GLU A 49 -9.71 -2.23 -1.67
N VAL A 50 -8.46 -2.70 -1.66
CA VAL A 50 -8.15 -4.14 -1.74
C VAL A 50 -7.84 -4.65 -0.34
N ARG A 51 -8.62 -5.60 0.16
CA ARG A 51 -8.30 -6.38 1.37
C ARG A 51 -7.30 -7.46 0.99
N ILE A 52 -6.08 -7.35 1.53
CA ILE A 52 -4.96 -8.22 1.17
C ILE A 52 -5.21 -9.61 1.76
N ASP A 53 -5.28 -10.62 0.89
CA ASP A 53 -5.29 -12.02 1.27
C ASP A 53 -3.85 -12.62 1.18
N ALA A 54 -3.00 -12.12 0.26
CA ALA A 54 -1.58 -12.46 0.15
C ALA A 54 -0.75 -11.32 -0.46
N CYS A 55 0.52 -11.21 -0.06
CA CYS A 55 1.48 -10.27 -0.61
C CYS A 55 2.84 -10.92 -0.85
N ASP A 56 3.34 -10.83 -2.07
CA ASP A 56 4.64 -11.38 -2.47
C ASP A 56 5.61 -10.24 -2.82
N LEU A 57 6.80 -10.24 -2.21
CA LEU A 57 7.88 -9.34 -2.58
C LEU A 57 8.55 -9.84 -3.87
N MET A 58 8.45 -9.05 -4.94
CA MET A 58 9.07 -9.36 -6.22
C MET A 58 10.49 -8.80 -6.31
N SER A 59 10.68 -7.58 -5.83
CA SER A 59 11.99 -6.91 -5.76
C SER A 59 12.02 -5.93 -4.60
N ALA A 60 12.98 -6.10 -3.70
CA ALA A 60 13.22 -5.14 -2.63
C ALA A 60 13.78 -3.83 -3.19
N ALA A 61 13.32 -2.69 -2.67
CA ALA A 61 13.97 -1.41 -2.91
C ALA A 61 15.17 -1.23 -1.98
N GLU A 62 16.25 -0.69 -2.53
CA GLU A 62 17.37 -0.15 -1.77
C GLU A 62 17.02 1.22 -1.19
N GLU A 63 17.92 1.77 -0.37
CA GLU A 63 17.77 3.14 0.10
C GLU A 63 17.74 4.10 -1.10
N LEU A 64 16.69 4.91 -1.17
CA LEU A 64 16.47 5.81 -2.30
C LEU A 64 17.35 7.06 -2.13
N PRO A 65 17.99 7.56 -3.20
CA PRO A 65 18.79 8.78 -3.14
C PRO A 65 17.93 10.01 -2.81
N LEU A 66 16.65 9.99 -3.19
CA LEU A 66 15.66 11.03 -2.90
C LEU A 66 14.28 10.38 -2.70
N PRO A 67 13.41 10.91 -1.82
CA PRO A 67 12.03 10.46 -1.71
C PRO A 67 11.26 10.64 -3.03
N VAL A 68 10.48 9.64 -3.42
CA VAL A 68 9.58 9.73 -4.59
C VAL A 68 8.33 10.54 -4.27
N PHE A 69 7.89 10.54 -3.00
CA PHE A 69 6.76 11.31 -2.52
C PHE A 69 7.15 12.15 -1.28
N GLY A 70 6.60 13.38 -1.21
CA GLY A 70 6.96 14.42 -0.23
C GLY A 70 7.93 15.45 -0.81
N GLU A 71 7.76 16.74 -0.49
CA GLU A 71 8.76 17.74 -0.86
C GLU A 71 10.06 17.49 -0.08
N PRO A 72 11.23 17.43 -0.76
CA PRO A 72 12.49 17.40 -0.04
C PRO A 72 12.62 18.70 0.76
N HIS A 73 12.76 18.59 2.08
CA HIS A 73 13.17 19.72 2.91
C HIS A 73 14.62 20.05 2.55
N TYR A 74 14.80 20.97 1.61
CA TYR A 74 16.11 21.52 1.28
C TYR A 74 16.48 22.57 2.35
N PRO A 75 17.73 22.60 2.86
CA PRO A 75 18.21 23.66 3.74
C PRO A 75 18.34 25.02 3.03
#